data_AF-A0A960UBA8-F1
#
_entry.id   AF-A0A960UBA8-F1
#
_cell.length_a   1.000
_cell.length_b   1.000
_cell.length_c   1.000
_cell.angle_alpha   90.00
_cell.angle_beta   90.00
_cell.angle_gamma   90.00
#
_symmetry.space_group_name_H-M   'P 1'
#
loop_
_entity.id
_entity.type
_entity.pdbx_description
1 polymer ?
#
loop_
_entity_poly.entity_id
_entity_poly.type
_entity_poly.pdbx_seq_one_letter_code
_entity_poly.pdbx_strand_id
1 'polypeptide(L)'
;MNTIKDDIKSNSEPPSLRLEIGYNLISLVTQEKGIIELIGILRNNFYNKFAWKFPSINIVDNMAFPPYEFQFFLNDKMVDRGNLELNFLLAIDTGEVFNPHPGEHFIEPVTGFPSLWIEKDSEELFTLLSGYETRGKEYLIIFKLQEILFENIATFKASIPEPLYSEMCLKISSSEKERNVQRYGLELLFFEKYKDKLKDFFNREALK
;
A
#
# COMPACT_ATOMS: atom_id res chain seq x y z
N MET A 1 -16.07 27.74 44.25
CA MET A 1 -17.12 26.93 43.59
C MET A 1 -16.61 26.54 42.22
N ASN A 2 -16.67 25.23 41.96
CA ASN A 2 -16.08 24.42 40.89
C ASN A 2 -16.08 24.96 39.45
N THR A 3 -14.94 24.76 38.78
CA THR A 3 -14.69 23.82 37.65
C THR A 3 -15.87 23.31 36.82
N ILE A 4 -15.58 23.08 35.51
CA ILE A 4 -16.27 22.32 34.42
C ILE A 4 -16.35 23.26 33.20
N LYS A 5 -15.54 23.24 32.13
CA LYS A 5 -14.66 22.25 31.44
C LYS A 5 -13.60 23.09 30.67
N ASP A 6 -12.29 22.88 30.65
CA ASP A 6 -11.51 21.64 30.61
C ASP A 6 -12.19 20.57 29.76
N ASP A 7 -12.29 20.83 28.45
CA ASP A 7 -12.42 19.83 27.36
C ASP A 7 -12.59 20.54 26.00
N ILE A 8 -11.61 21.33 25.55
CA ILE A 8 -11.33 21.35 24.10
C ILE A 8 -10.20 20.35 23.92
N LYS A 9 -10.61 19.09 23.81
CA LYS A 9 -9.78 17.98 23.35
C LYS A 9 -8.92 18.49 22.20
N SER A 10 -7.62 18.25 22.28
CA SER A 10 -6.69 18.36 21.16
C SER A 10 -7.19 17.50 20.01
N ASN A 11 -8.03 18.07 19.14
CA ASN A 11 -8.46 17.42 17.92
C ASN A 11 -7.38 17.73 16.89
N SER A 12 -6.23 17.05 16.99
CA SER A 12 -5.34 16.96 15.84
C SER A 12 -6.18 16.31 14.74
N GLU A 13 -6.53 17.08 13.71
CA GLU A 13 -7.19 16.51 12.53
C GLU A 13 -6.38 15.29 12.07
N PRO A 14 -7.04 14.16 11.74
CA PRO A 14 -6.30 13.00 11.24
C PRO A 14 -5.48 13.44 10.01
N PRO A 15 -4.23 12.97 9.89
CA PRO A 15 -3.37 13.38 8.78
C PRO A 15 -4.09 13.13 7.45
N SER A 16 -4.17 14.17 6.63
CA SER A 16 -4.91 14.14 5.38
C SER A 16 -4.02 13.55 4.30
N LEU A 17 -4.38 12.35 3.82
CA LEU A 17 -3.77 11.76 2.65
C LEU A 17 -4.64 12.09 1.44
N ARG A 18 -4.05 12.65 0.40
CA ARG A 18 -4.74 12.98 -0.85
C ARG A 18 -3.99 12.39 -2.04
N LEU A 19 -4.74 11.82 -2.97
CA LEU A 19 -4.29 11.36 -4.27
C LEU A 19 -4.93 12.27 -5.32
N GLU A 20 -4.11 13.03 -6.04
CA GLU A 20 -4.54 13.80 -7.20
C GLU A 20 -4.20 13.03 -8.47
N ILE A 21 -5.13 12.97 -9.42
CA ILE A 21 -4.98 12.19 -10.65
C ILE A 21 -5.32 12.98 -11.92
N GLY A 22 -4.59 12.70 -12.99
CA GLY A 22 -4.92 13.16 -14.34
C GLY A 22 -6.17 12.49 -14.90
N TYR A 23 -6.78 13.13 -15.90
CA TYR A 23 -8.11 12.75 -16.39
C TYR A 23 -8.21 11.32 -16.94
N ASN A 24 -7.13 10.76 -17.52
CA ASN A 24 -7.16 9.40 -18.05
C ASN A 24 -7.04 8.32 -16.95
N LEU A 25 -6.76 8.71 -15.71
CA LEU A 25 -6.72 7.78 -14.58
C LEU A 25 -8.06 7.68 -13.86
N ILE A 26 -9.04 8.55 -14.19
CA ILE A 26 -10.36 8.55 -13.55
C ILE A 26 -11.04 7.18 -13.69
N SER A 27 -10.94 6.54 -14.86
CA SER A 27 -11.51 5.21 -15.08
C SER A 27 -10.91 4.15 -14.17
N LEU A 28 -9.61 4.24 -13.84
CA LEU A 28 -8.95 3.32 -12.90
C LEU A 28 -9.45 3.52 -11.47
N VAL A 29 -9.93 4.70 -11.13
CA VAL A 29 -10.53 4.99 -9.82
C VAL A 29 -11.95 4.44 -9.73
N THR A 30 -12.76 4.64 -10.77
CA THR A 30 -14.21 4.42 -10.72
C THR A 30 -14.68 3.06 -11.22
N GLN A 31 -13.84 2.29 -11.92
CA GLN A 31 -14.18 0.93 -12.35
C GLN A 31 -14.45 0.01 -11.15
N GLU A 32 -15.20 -1.07 -11.36
CA GLU A 32 -15.57 -2.03 -10.30
C GLU A 32 -14.34 -2.52 -9.55
N LYS A 33 -13.35 -3.08 -10.28
CA LYS A 33 -12.04 -3.49 -9.77
C LYS A 33 -11.02 -2.36 -9.79
N GLY A 34 -11.43 -1.19 -9.31
CA GLY A 34 -10.66 0.05 -9.36
C GLY A 34 -9.88 0.35 -8.08
N ILE A 35 -9.20 1.50 -8.07
CA ILE A 35 -8.39 1.98 -6.95
C ILE A 35 -9.23 2.09 -5.67
N ILE A 36 -10.51 2.49 -5.77
CA ILE A 36 -11.40 2.60 -4.60
C ILE A 36 -11.61 1.23 -3.94
N GLU A 37 -11.90 0.18 -4.73
CA GLU A 37 -12.08 -1.17 -4.21
C GLU A 37 -10.78 -1.68 -3.58
N LEU A 38 -9.65 -1.53 -4.29
CA LEU A 38 -8.35 -1.98 -3.81
C LEU A 38 -7.94 -1.28 -2.50
N ILE A 39 -8.20 0.03 -2.35
CA ILE A 39 -8.02 0.73 -1.07
C ILE A 39 -8.91 0.13 0.02
N GLY A 40 -10.16 -0.22 -0.30
CA GLY A 40 -11.07 -0.90 0.63
C GLY A 40 -10.53 -2.23 1.12
N ILE A 41 -10.05 -3.08 0.20
CA ILE A 41 -9.41 -4.36 0.54
C ILE A 41 -8.16 -4.13 1.38
N LEU A 42 -7.32 -3.17 0.98
CA LEU A 42 -6.10 -2.81 1.70
C LEU A 42 -6.40 -2.38 3.14
N ARG A 43 -7.40 -1.52 3.35
CA ARG A 43 -7.85 -1.09 4.68
C ARG A 43 -8.27 -2.28 5.54
N ASN A 44 -9.05 -3.20 4.99
CA ASN A 44 -9.51 -4.40 5.70
C ASN A 44 -8.33 -5.32 6.05
N ASN A 45 -7.39 -5.51 5.11
CA ASN A 45 -6.20 -6.31 5.33
C ASN A 45 -5.34 -5.74 6.45
N PHE A 46 -5.11 -4.41 6.47
CA PHE A 46 -4.37 -3.75 7.54
C PHE A 46 -5.06 -3.88 8.89
N TYR A 47 -6.38 -3.66 8.94
CA TYR A 47 -7.12 -3.77 10.19
C TYR A 47 -7.13 -5.19 10.74
N ASN A 48 -7.43 -6.19 9.90
CA ASN A 48 -7.52 -7.59 10.34
C ASN A 48 -6.16 -8.14 10.79
N LYS A 49 -5.06 -7.67 10.19
CA LYS A 49 -3.71 -8.17 10.49
C LYS A 49 -2.99 -7.43 11.60
N PHE A 50 -3.25 -6.13 11.75
CA PHE A 50 -2.47 -5.25 12.61
C PHE A 50 -3.33 -4.46 13.62
N ALA A 51 -4.66 -4.55 13.54
CA ALA A 51 -5.59 -3.64 14.21
C ALA A 51 -5.34 -2.15 13.88
N TRP A 52 -4.52 -1.86 12.86
CA TRP A 52 -4.25 -0.49 12.43
C TRP A 52 -5.37 -0.02 11.51
N LYS A 53 -6.08 1.04 11.95
CA LYS A 53 -7.03 1.73 11.09
C LYS A 53 -6.28 2.54 10.04
N PHE A 54 -6.25 1.99 8.83
CA PHE A 54 -5.65 2.63 7.66
C PHE A 54 -6.27 4.03 7.40
N PRO A 55 -5.45 5.05 7.11
CA PRO A 55 -5.92 6.43 7.02
C PRO A 55 -6.91 6.65 5.87
N SER A 56 -7.81 7.62 6.06
CA SER A 56 -8.68 8.08 4.98
C SER A 56 -7.83 8.70 3.87
N ILE A 57 -8.18 8.40 2.62
CA ILE A 57 -7.55 8.99 1.44
C ILE A 57 -8.62 9.70 0.61
N ASN A 58 -8.36 10.96 0.29
CA ASN A 58 -9.19 11.76 -0.60
C ASN A 58 -8.64 11.63 -2.02
N ILE A 59 -9.48 11.25 -2.97
CA ILE A 59 -9.09 11.16 -4.39
C ILE A 59 -9.73 12.32 -5.12
N VAL A 60 -8.92 13.11 -5.82
CA VAL A 60 -9.35 14.33 -6.51
C VAL A 60 -8.83 14.28 -7.94
N ASP A 61 -9.69 14.55 -8.93
CA ASP A 61 -9.24 14.74 -10.30
C ASP A 61 -8.62 16.14 -10.47
N ASN A 62 -7.54 16.20 -11.23
CA ASN A 62 -6.86 17.45 -11.55
C ASN A 62 -6.70 17.55 -13.07
N MET A 63 -7.60 18.31 -13.69
CA MET A 63 -7.62 18.51 -15.16
C MET A 63 -6.38 19.25 -15.69
N ALA A 64 -5.60 19.90 -14.82
CA ALA A 64 -4.34 20.55 -15.21
C ALA A 64 -3.15 19.56 -15.26
N PHE A 65 -3.29 18.35 -14.72
CA PHE A 65 -2.23 17.36 -14.76
C PHE A 65 -2.09 16.71 -16.14
N PRO A 66 -0.87 16.26 -16.50
CA PRO A 66 -0.70 15.35 -17.62
C PRO A 66 -1.64 14.13 -17.49
N PRO A 67 -2.13 13.58 -18.61
CA PRO A 67 -3.25 12.62 -18.60
C PRO A 67 -3.09 11.43 -17.66
N TYR A 68 -1.87 10.91 -17.56
CA TYR A 68 -1.52 9.68 -16.83
C TYR A 68 -0.71 9.94 -15.56
N GLU A 69 -0.62 11.19 -15.15
CA GLU A 69 0.11 11.58 -13.95
C GLU A 69 -0.76 11.41 -12.70
N PHE A 70 -0.12 11.01 -11.61
CA PHE A 70 -0.69 11.03 -10.27
C PHE A 70 0.27 11.66 -9.28
N GLN A 71 -0.26 12.28 -8.23
CA GLN A 71 0.51 12.88 -7.15
C GLN A 71 -0.12 12.54 -5.80
N PHE A 72 0.71 12.24 -4.82
CA PHE A 72 0.29 12.03 -3.45
C PHE A 72 0.68 13.21 -2.57
N PHE A 73 -0.24 13.59 -1.69
CA PHE A 73 -0.06 14.66 -0.72
C PHE A 73 -0.34 14.14 0.69
N LEU A 74 0.52 14.52 1.63
CA LEU A 74 0.35 14.28 3.05
C LEU A 74 0.33 15.63 3.77
N ASN A 75 -0.79 15.96 4.43
CA ASN A 75 -1.00 17.26 5.06
C ASN A 75 -0.68 18.43 4.10
N ASP A 76 -1.25 18.37 2.89
CA ASP A 76 -1.07 19.34 1.80
C ASP A 76 0.35 19.48 1.24
N LYS A 77 1.31 18.69 1.70
CA LYS A 77 2.65 18.61 1.13
C LYS A 77 2.71 17.44 0.13
N MET A 78 3.13 17.71 -1.11
CA MET A 78 3.42 16.66 -2.09
C MET A 78 4.56 15.78 -1.57
N VAL A 79 4.30 14.47 -1.49
CA VAL A 79 5.26 13.46 -0.99
C VAL A 79 5.73 12.51 -2.08
N ASP A 80 4.92 12.28 -3.11
CA ASP A 80 5.28 11.43 -4.25
C ASP A 80 4.57 11.89 -5.52
N ARG A 81 5.17 11.57 -6.67
CA ARG A 81 4.66 11.87 -8.01
C ARG A 81 5.08 10.75 -8.95
N GLY A 82 4.15 10.30 -9.78
CA GLY A 82 4.44 9.29 -10.79
C GLY A 82 3.60 9.44 -12.04
N ASN A 83 3.95 8.66 -13.06
CA ASN A 83 3.19 8.56 -14.30
C ASN A 83 2.92 7.08 -14.56
N LEU A 84 1.69 6.75 -14.97
CA LEU A 84 1.28 5.39 -15.27
C LEU A 84 1.55 5.06 -16.73
N GLU A 85 2.45 4.10 -16.95
CA GLU A 85 2.63 3.51 -18.28
C GLU A 85 1.42 2.65 -18.65
N LEU A 86 0.87 2.88 -19.84
CA LEU A 86 -0.40 2.26 -20.21
C LEU A 86 -0.31 0.85 -20.76
N ASN A 87 0.86 0.48 -21.26
CA ASN A 87 1.07 -0.73 -22.03
C ASN A 87 1.45 -1.92 -21.15
N PHE A 88 1.41 -1.76 -19.82
CA PHE A 88 1.74 -2.82 -18.88
C PHE A 88 0.51 -3.26 -18.07
N LEU A 89 0.50 -4.55 -17.78
CA LEU A 89 -0.43 -5.23 -16.88
C LEU A 89 0.38 -6.02 -15.86
N LEU A 90 -0.29 -6.44 -14.80
CA LEU A 90 0.29 -7.28 -13.77
C LEU A 90 -0.16 -8.72 -13.96
N ALA A 91 0.77 -9.65 -14.18
CA ALA A 91 0.49 -11.08 -14.16
C ALA A 91 0.78 -11.63 -12.77
N ILE A 92 -0.27 -12.04 -12.05
CA ILE A 92 -0.20 -12.56 -10.68
C ILE A 92 -0.10 -14.08 -10.71
N ASP A 93 0.89 -14.63 -10.03
CA ASP A 93 1.02 -16.07 -9.78
C ASP A 93 0.04 -16.49 -8.68
N THR A 94 -0.91 -17.35 -9.01
CA THR A 94 -1.93 -17.86 -8.07
C THR A 94 -1.41 -18.98 -7.17
N GLY A 95 -0.12 -19.33 -7.27
CA GLY A 95 0.53 -20.44 -6.57
C GLY A 95 0.52 -21.76 -7.36
N GLU A 96 -0.05 -21.75 -8.57
CA GLU A 96 -0.14 -22.92 -9.46
C GLU A 96 0.88 -22.87 -10.61
N VAL A 97 1.71 -21.82 -10.67
CA VAL A 97 2.74 -21.69 -11.70
C VAL A 97 3.86 -22.68 -11.45
N PHE A 98 4.01 -23.63 -12.37
CA PHE A 98 5.07 -24.63 -12.29
C PHE A 98 6.44 -24.09 -12.72
N ASN A 99 6.46 -23.26 -13.77
CA ASN A 99 7.66 -22.63 -14.33
C ASN A 99 7.44 -21.12 -14.45
N PRO A 100 8.06 -20.30 -13.59
CA PRO A 100 7.92 -18.85 -13.65
C PRO A 100 8.42 -18.29 -14.98
N HIS A 101 7.67 -17.36 -15.56
CA HIS A 101 8.11 -16.66 -16.77
C HIS A 101 9.20 -15.63 -16.43
N PRO A 102 10.22 -15.40 -17.29
CA PRO A 102 11.16 -14.31 -17.10
C PRO A 102 10.44 -12.95 -17.20
N GLY A 103 10.84 -11.99 -16.37
CA GLY A 103 10.29 -10.65 -16.39
C GLY A 103 10.71 -9.82 -15.19
N GLU A 104 10.19 -8.60 -15.11
CA GLU A 104 10.35 -7.76 -13.94
C GLU A 104 9.45 -8.28 -12.82
N HIS A 105 10.07 -8.84 -11.79
CA HIS A 105 9.35 -9.33 -10.62
C HIS A 105 8.75 -8.17 -9.82
N PHE A 106 7.48 -8.33 -9.51
CA PHE A 106 6.71 -7.44 -8.67
C PHE A 106 5.98 -8.28 -7.62
N ILE A 107 5.64 -7.67 -6.48
CA ILE A 107 4.81 -8.34 -5.50
C ILE A 107 3.60 -7.47 -5.25
N GLU A 108 2.44 -8.07 -5.51
CA GLU A 108 1.17 -7.37 -5.55
C GLU A 108 0.82 -6.77 -4.18
N PRO A 109 0.50 -5.47 -4.06
CA PRO A 109 0.35 -4.69 -2.80
C PRO A 109 -0.86 -4.98 -1.91
N VAL A 110 -1.80 -5.82 -2.31
CA VAL A 110 -3.03 -6.12 -1.57
C VAL A 110 -2.96 -7.53 -0.98
N THR A 111 -2.60 -8.52 -1.81
CA THR A 111 -2.55 -9.96 -1.47
C THR A 111 -1.13 -10.44 -1.14
N GLY A 112 -0.11 -9.81 -1.72
CA GLY A 112 1.28 -10.21 -1.60
C GLY A 112 1.69 -11.40 -2.44
N PHE A 113 0.92 -11.72 -3.47
CA PHE A 113 1.29 -12.74 -4.42
C PHE A 113 2.45 -12.30 -5.32
N PRO A 114 3.36 -13.23 -5.67
CA PRO A 114 4.38 -12.98 -6.68
C PRO A 114 3.72 -12.58 -7.99
N SER A 115 4.33 -11.65 -8.71
CA SER A 115 3.77 -11.13 -9.94
C SER A 115 4.87 -10.66 -10.90
N LEU A 116 4.48 -10.40 -12.14
CA LEU A 116 5.34 -9.91 -13.20
C LEU A 116 4.67 -8.73 -13.89
N TRP A 117 5.44 -7.68 -14.20
CA TRP A 117 4.99 -6.69 -15.17
C TRP A 117 5.11 -7.30 -16.57
N ILE A 118 3.99 -7.28 -17.29
CA ILE A 118 3.89 -7.83 -18.65
C ILE A 118 3.34 -6.77 -19.59
N GLU A 119 3.79 -6.78 -20.84
CA GLU A 119 3.14 -5.97 -21.86
C GLU A 119 1.70 -6.44 -22.07
N LYS A 120 0.79 -5.50 -22.33
CA LYS A 120 -0.62 -5.78 -22.56
C LYS A 120 -0.84 -6.78 -23.69
N ASP A 121 0.00 -6.72 -24.73
CA ASP A 121 -0.08 -7.65 -25.87
C ASP A 121 0.27 -9.10 -25.49
N SER A 122 0.93 -9.31 -24.33
CA SER A 122 1.24 -10.63 -23.78
C SER A 122 0.14 -11.18 -22.85
N GLU A 123 -0.93 -10.44 -22.60
CA GLU A 123 -2.01 -10.83 -21.68
C GLU A 123 -2.62 -12.20 -22.00
N GLU A 124 -2.89 -12.46 -23.29
CA GLU A 124 -3.46 -13.74 -23.74
C GLU A 124 -2.51 -14.90 -23.44
N LEU A 125 -1.22 -14.73 -23.70
CA LEU A 125 -0.20 -15.73 -23.38
C LEU A 125 -0.22 -16.08 -21.89
N PHE A 126 -0.18 -15.07 -21.01
CA PHE A 126 -0.14 -15.31 -19.57
C PHE A 126 -1.43 -15.93 -19.04
N THR A 127 -2.59 -15.56 -19.58
CA THR A 127 -3.87 -16.13 -19.16
C THR A 127 -4.03 -17.60 -19.60
N LEU A 128 -3.37 -18.01 -20.68
CA LEU A 128 -3.33 -19.41 -21.13
C LEU A 128 -2.34 -20.27 -20.32
N LEU A 129 -1.34 -19.67 -19.70
CA LEU A 129 -0.44 -20.37 -18.79
C LEU A 129 -1.20 -20.73 -17.52
N SER A 130 -1.19 -22.01 -17.15
CA SER A 130 -1.79 -22.45 -15.89
C SER A 130 -1.14 -21.73 -14.70
N GLY A 131 -1.96 -21.08 -13.88
CA GLY A 131 -1.55 -20.44 -12.63
C GLY A 131 -1.28 -18.94 -12.69
N TYR A 132 -1.42 -18.26 -13.83
CA TYR A 132 -1.36 -16.80 -13.89
C TYR A 132 -2.74 -16.16 -14.04
N GLU A 133 -2.96 -15.04 -13.34
CA GLU A 133 -4.10 -14.16 -13.55
C GLU A 133 -3.63 -12.74 -13.83
N THR A 134 -4.17 -12.10 -14.88
CA THR A 134 -3.82 -10.72 -15.19
C THR A 134 -4.68 -9.72 -14.40
N ARG A 135 -4.08 -8.58 -14.08
CA ARG A 135 -4.67 -7.44 -13.38
C ARG A 135 -4.19 -6.13 -13.98
N GLY A 136 -4.94 -5.07 -13.74
CA GLY A 136 -4.64 -3.76 -14.29
C GLY A 136 -3.48 -3.07 -13.58
N LYS A 137 -3.09 -1.91 -14.12
CA LYS A 137 -1.99 -1.09 -13.63
C LYS A 137 -2.32 -0.25 -12.38
N GLU A 138 -3.58 -0.21 -11.96
CA GLU A 138 -4.03 0.44 -10.73
C GLU A 138 -3.25 -0.04 -9.50
N TYR A 139 -2.75 -1.28 -9.52
CA TYR A 139 -1.92 -1.85 -8.48
C TYR A 139 -0.61 -1.08 -8.25
N LEU A 140 -0.07 -0.39 -9.26
CA LEU A 140 1.10 0.47 -9.04
C LEU A 140 0.78 1.65 -8.11
N ILE A 141 -0.40 2.27 -8.26
CA ILE A 141 -0.84 3.36 -7.38
C ILE A 141 -1.05 2.84 -5.95
N ILE A 142 -1.61 1.64 -5.81
CA ILE A 142 -1.80 1.02 -4.49
C ILE A 142 -0.46 0.70 -3.82
N PHE A 143 0.51 0.23 -4.60
CA PHE A 143 1.87 0.01 -4.12
C PHE A 143 2.51 1.31 -3.64
N LYS A 144 2.45 2.39 -4.45
CA LYS A 144 2.95 3.72 -4.06
C LYS A 144 2.27 4.25 -2.80
N LEU A 145 0.96 4.06 -2.70
CA LEU A 145 0.21 4.41 -1.50
C LEU A 145 0.76 3.70 -0.26
N GLN A 146 1.03 2.39 -0.33
CA GLN A 146 1.67 1.67 0.79
C GLN A 146 3.07 2.19 1.09
N GLU A 147 3.90 2.44 0.07
CA GLU A 147 5.25 3.01 0.25
C GLU A 147 5.19 4.29 1.07
N ILE A 148 4.31 5.21 0.69
CA ILE A 148 4.13 6.49 1.39
C ILE A 148 3.72 6.29 2.84
N LEU A 149 2.85 5.32 3.13
CA LEU A 149 2.40 5.05 4.50
C LEU A 149 3.55 4.56 5.39
N PHE A 150 4.32 3.59 4.93
CA PHE A 150 5.46 3.07 5.70
C PHE A 150 6.60 4.08 5.79
N GLU A 151 6.85 4.83 4.72
CA GLU A 151 7.83 5.92 4.73
C GLU A 151 7.43 7.05 5.68
N ASN A 152 6.14 7.29 5.88
CA ASN A 152 5.66 8.37 6.74
C ASN A 152 4.96 7.85 8.00
N ILE A 153 5.29 6.64 8.45
CA ILE A 153 4.60 5.97 9.56
C ILE A 153 4.52 6.81 10.84
N ALA A 154 5.56 7.62 11.11
CA ALA A 154 5.59 8.52 12.25
C ALA A 154 4.47 9.57 12.23
N THR A 155 4.07 10.04 11.04
CA THR A 155 2.93 10.97 10.88
C THR A 155 1.61 10.30 11.25
N PHE A 156 1.52 8.98 11.09
CA PHE A 156 0.32 8.19 11.41
C PHE A 156 0.29 7.64 12.83
N LYS A 157 1.29 7.94 13.67
CA LYS A 157 1.44 7.41 15.04
C LYS A 157 0.14 7.41 15.84
N ALA A 158 -0.62 8.51 15.81
CA ALA A 158 -1.87 8.64 16.57
C ALA A 158 -2.97 7.62 16.16
N SER A 159 -2.87 7.03 14.98
CA SER A 159 -3.79 6.01 14.46
C SER A 159 -3.32 4.57 14.69
N ILE A 160 -2.07 4.38 15.09
CA ILE A 160 -1.43 3.07 15.28
C ILE A 160 -1.68 2.63 16.73
N PRO A 161 -2.32 1.47 16.96
CA PRO A 161 -2.63 1.02 18.32
C PRO A 161 -1.36 0.52 19.04
N GLU A 162 -1.21 0.85 20.32
CA GLU A 162 -0.02 0.47 21.13
C GLU A 162 0.36 -1.03 21.08
N PRO A 163 -0.58 -1.99 21.13
CA PRO A 163 -0.25 -3.41 21.01
C PRO A 163 0.48 -3.78 19.72
N LEU A 164 0.20 -3.06 18.63
CA LEU A 164 0.83 -3.31 17.34
C LEU A 164 2.33 -2.99 17.36
N TYR A 165 2.79 -2.04 18.18
CA TYR A 165 4.21 -1.68 18.25
C TYR A 165 5.05 -2.87 18.73
N SER A 166 4.58 -3.53 19.79
CA SER A 166 5.25 -4.72 20.34
C SER A 166 5.16 -5.92 19.38
N GLU A 167 4.01 -6.13 18.75
CA GLU A 167 3.82 -7.21 17.78
C GLU A 167 4.72 -7.03 16.55
N MET A 168 4.82 -5.81 16.01
CA MET A 168 5.69 -5.51 14.87
C MET A 168 7.17 -5.65 15.24
N CYS A 169 7.61 -5.22 16.42
CA CYS A 169 8.98 -5.47 16.90
C CYS A 169 9.32 -6.97 16.94
N LEU A 170 8.40 -7.80 17.43
CA LEU A 170 8.58 -9.26 17.47
C LEU A 170 8.62 -9.87 16.07
N LYS A 171 7.67 -9.50 15.18
CA LYS A 171 7.62 -9.99 13.79
C LYS A 171 8.85 -9.58 12.98
N ILE A 172 9.31 -8.34 13.11
CA ILE A 172 10.53 -7.84 12.47
C ILE A 172 11.74 -8.64 12.96
N SER A 173 11.83 -8.95 14.25
CA SER A 173 12.93 -9.73 14.82
C SER A 173 12.87 -11.23 14.46
N SER A 174 11.67 -11.80 14.30
CA SER A 174 11.50 -13.21 13.92
C SER A 174 11.66 -13.45 12.42
N SER A 175 11.34 -12.46 11.57
CA SER A 175 11.58 -12.51 10.12
C SER A 175 13.04 -12.77 9.75
N GLU A 176 14.00 -12.41 10.62
CA GLU A 176 15.42 -12.72 10.45
C GLU A 176 15.72 -14.23 10.40
N LYS A 177 14.80 -15.10 10.87
CA LYS A 177 15.02 -16.55 10.98
C LYS A 177 14.30 -17.38 9.90
N GLU A 178 13.30 -16.86 9.22
CA GLU A 178 12.48 -17.64 8.28
C GLU A 178 12.56 -17.09 6.85
N ARG A 179 13.45 -17.67 6.03
CA ARG A 179 13.56 -17.40 4.58
C ARG A 179 12.43 -18.05 3.77
N ASN A 180 11.18 -18.00 4.25
CA ASN A 180 10.03 -18.55 3.51
C ASN A 180 9.14 -17.42 3.01
N VAL A 181 9.52 -16.86 1.86
CA VAL A 181 8.83 -15.78 1.14
C VAL A 181 7.38 -16.16 0.78
N GLN A 182 7.06 -17.45 0.65
CA GLN A 182 5.74 -17.93 0.25
C GLN A 182 4.65 -17.79 1.31
N ARG A 183 4.98 -17.55 2.59
CA ARG A 183 3.98 -17.62 3.69
C ARG A 183 3.53 -16.28 4.26
N TYR A 184 4.26 -15.19 3.98
CA TYR A 184 4.05 -13.92 4.69
C TYR A 184 3.52 -12.77 3.81
N GLY A 185 3.36 -12.95 2.50
CA GLY A 185 2.89 -11.86 1.61
C GLY A 185 3.73 -10.58 1.75
N LEU A 186 3.12 -9.42 1.49
CA LEU A 186 3.78 -8.09 1.48
C LEU A 186 4.46 -7.68 2.77
N GLU A 187 4.08 -8.30 3.88
CA GLU A 187 4.67 -8.05 5.18
C GLU A 187 6.17 -8.17 5.06
N LEU A 188 6.71 -9.27 4.53
CA LEU A 188 8.16 -9.44 4.43
C LEU A 188 8.84 -8.39 3.56
N LEU A 189 8.28 -7.96 2.44
CA LEU A 189 9.01 -7.04 1.54
C LEU A 189 9.02 -5.61 2.04
N PHE A 190 7.89 -5.13 2.53
CA PHE A 190 7.82 -3.80 3.12
C PHE A 190 8.52 -3.80 4.48
N PHE A 191 8.38 -4.87 5.28
CA PHE A 191 9.17 -5.01 6.51
C PHE A 191 10.64 -5.12 6.22
N GLU A 192 11.11 -5.79 5.16
CA GLU A 192 12.54 -5.84 4.85
C GLU A 192 13.03 -4.50 4.27
N LYS A 193 12.29 -3.91 3.32
CA LYS A 193 12.66 -2.61 2.73
C LYS A 193 12.68 -1.48 3.76
N TYR A 194 11.72 -1.44 4.66
CA TYR A 194 11.57 -0.41 5.68
C TYR A 194 11.98 -0.89 7.07
N LYS A 195 12.69 -2.02 7.18
CA LYS A 195 12.97 -2.74 8.44
C LYS A 195 13.56 -1.86 9.51
N ASP A 196 14.67 -1.24 9.18
CA ASP A 196 15.45 -0.46 10.13
C ASP A 196 14.66 0.74 10.60
N LYS A 197 13.96 1.41 9.68
CA LYS A 197 13.11 2.56 9.98
C LYS A 197 11.92 2.18 10.85
N LEU A 198 11.25 1.06 10.55
CA LEU A 198 10.15 0.55 11.34
C LEU A 198 10.64 0.11 12.72
N LYS A 199 11.73 -0.65 12.79
CA LYS A 199 12.37 -1.08 14.05
C LYS A 199 12.75 0.12 14.92
N ASP A 200 13.37 1.15 14.34
CA ASP A 200 13.73 2.39 15.05
C ASP A 200 12.50 3.17 15.51
N PHE A 201 11.44 3.22 14.71
CA PHE A 201 10.18 3.84 15.11
C PHE A 201 9.52 3.08 16.25
N PHE A 202 9.28 1.78 16.08
CA PHE A 202 8.59 0.94 17.06
C PHE A 202 9.38 0.79 18.36
N ASN A 203 10.70 0.62 18.31
CA ASN A 203 11.52 0.56 19.52
C ASN A 203 11.49 1.87 20.32
N ARG A 204 11.51 3.03 19.65
CA ARG A 204 11.45 4.33 20.34
C ARG A 204 10.10 4.58 21.01
N GLU A 205 9.03 4.04 20.46
CA GLU A 205 7.69 4.21 21.02
C GLU A 205 7.34 3.16 22.07
N ALA A 206 7.77 1.90 21.91
CA ALA A 206 7.56 0.84 22.90
C ALA A 206 8.33 1.05 24.24
N LEU A 207 9.34 1.93 24.25
CA LEU A 207 10.11 2.29 25.44
C LEU A 207 9.54 3.48 26.22
N LYS A 208 8.47 4.12 25.73
CA LYS A 208 7.78 5.23 26.40
C LYS A 208 6.58 4.72 27.20
#